data_AF-A0A328SDE4-F1
#
_entry.id   AF-A0A328SDE4-F1
#
_cell.length_a   1.000
_cell.length_b   1.000
_cell.length_c   1.000
_cell.angle_alpha   90.00
_cell.angle_beta   90.00
_cell.angle_gamma   90.00
#
_symmetry.space_group_name_H-M   'P 1'
#
loop_
_entity.id
_entity.type
_entity.pdbx_description
1 polymer ?
#
loop_
_entity_poly.entity_id
_entity_poly.type
_entity_poly.pdbx_seq_one_letter_code
_entity_poly.pdbx_strand_id
1 'polypeptide(L)'
;MINLELMQLIYPNLKIELTSREYKYIEDMFSECYQFTDDKGKDIIALKPVSSGSKESSYLSLCFYSLNGAYAYMEFWDDVKKRGTLI
;
A
#
# COMPACT_ATOMS: atom_id res chain seq x y z
N MET A 1 -10.23 8.30 7.36
CA MET A 1 -10.84 8.15 6.02
C MET A 1 -9.69 7.96 5.07
N ILE A 2 -9.65 6.85 4.35
CA ILE A 2 -8.68 6.61 3.28
C ILE A 2 -8.96 7.68 2.22
N ASN A 3 -8.17 8.74 2.32
CA ASN A 3 -8.39 10.01 1.67
C ASN A 3 -8.09 9.82 0.17
N LEU A 4 -8.66 10.68 -0.67
CA LEU A 4 -8.57 10.70 -2.13
C LEU A 4 -7.20 10.28 -2.73
N GLU A 5 -6.12 10.49 -1.99
CA GLU A 5 -4.73 10.22 -2.33
C GLU A 5 -4.45 8.71 -2.52
N LEU A 6 -4.97 7.84 -1.65
CA LEU A 6 -4.82 6.38 -1.80
C LEU A 6 -5.59 5.88 -3.03
N MET A 7 -6.76 6.46 -3.29
CA MET A 7 -7.50 6.27 -4.55
C MET A 7 -6.66 6.69 -5.75
N GLN A 8 -6.07 7.89 -5.74
CA GLN A 8 -5.26 8.43 -6.84
C GLN A 8 -3.90 7.75 -7.04
N LEU A 9 -3.38 7.01 -6.06
CA LEU A 9 -2.11 6.30 -6.16
C LEU A 9 -2.26 4.82 -6.45
N ILE A 10 -3.33 4.17 -5.99
CA ILE A 10 -3.69 2.81 -6.39
C ILE A 10 -4.28 2.82 -7.82
N TYR A 11 -5.18 3.76 -8.16
CA TYR A 11 -5.89 3.80 -9.46
C TYR A 11 -4.98 3.76 -10.70
N PRO A 12 -4.00 4.68 -10.87
CA PRO A 12 -3.25 4.80 -12.12
C PRO A 12 -2.16 3.73 -12.23
N ASN A 13 -1.67 3.30 -11.08
CA ASN A 13 -0.53 2.42 -10.95
C ASN A 13 -0.93 0.95 -11.04
N LEU A 14 -2.08 0.55 -10.48
CA LEU A 14 -2.55 -0.83 -10.56
C LEU A 14 -3.17 -1.20 -11.90
N LYS A 15 -3.56 -0.24 -12.77
CA LYS A 15 -4.17 -0.50 -14.09
C LYS A 15 -5.25 -1.59 -14.07
N ILE A 16 -5.97 -1.74 -12.95
CA ILE A 16 -7.08 -2.69 -12.81
C ILE A 16 -8.35 -1.85 -12.73
N GLU A 17 -9.27 -2.05 -13.67
CA GLU A 17 -10.64 -1.56 -13.51
C GLU A 17 -11.31 -2.35 -12.38
N LEU A 18 -11.43 -1.74 -11.21
CA LEU A 18 -12.16 -2.32 -10.09
C LEU A 18 -13.59 -1.79 -10.08
N THR A 19 -14.53 -2.62 -9.64
CA THR A 19 -15.91 -2.23 -9.35
C THR A 19 -15.99 -1.50 -8.01
N SER A 20 -17.07 -0.73 -7.79
CA SER A 20 -17.35 -0.08 -6.48
C SER A 20 -17.29 -1.03 -5.28
N ARG A 21 -17.63 -2.32 -5.50
CA ARG A 21 -17.56 -3.36 -4.47
C ARG A 21 -16.12 -3.75 -4.14
N GLU A 22 -15.28 -3.90 -5.15
CA GLU A 22 -13.86 -4.24 -4.98
C GLU A 22 -13.07 -3.08 -4.38
N TYR A 23 -13.42 -1.84 -4.70
CA TYR A 23 -12.85 -0.66 -4.03
C TYR A 23 -13.12 -0.66 -2.54
N LYS A 24 -14.39 -0.83 -2.16
CA LYS A 24 -14.78 -0.88 -0.76
C LYS A 24 -14.07 -2.02 -0.02
N TYR A 25 -13.88 -3.15 -0.68
CA TYR A 25 -13.10 -4.26 -0.12
C TYR A 25 -11.64 -3.87 0.15
N ILE A 26 -10.98 -3.17 -0.77
CA ILE A 26 -9.60 -2.68 -0.54
C ILE A 26 -9.56 -1.66 0.61
N GLU A 27 -10.49 -0.72 0.67
CA GLU A 27 -10.58 0.26 1.76
C GLU A 27 -10.82 -0.41 3.13
N ASP A 28 -11.61 -1.49 3.16
CA ASP A 28 -11.86 -2.27 4.37
C ASP A 28 -10.63 -3.11 4.77
N MET A 29 -9.76 -3.46 3.82
CA MET A 29 -8.61 -4.34 4.04
C MET A 29 -7.29 -3.63 4.33
N PHE A 30 -7.12 -2.35 3.97
CA PHE A 30 -5.88 -1.61 4.19
C PHE A 30 -6.12 -0.25 4.85
N SER A 31 -5.32 0.14 5.85
CA SER A 31 -5.53 1.37 6.63
C SER A 31 -4.60 2.53 6.24
N GLU A 32 -3.43 2.24 5.69
CA GLU A 32 -2.40 3.23 5.34
C GLU A 32 -1.72 2.85 4.03
N CYS A 33 -1.27 3.84 3.27
CA CYS A 33 -0.47 3.68 2.06
C CYS A 33 0.78 4.54 2.16
N TYR A 34 1.92 3.96 1.81
CA TYR A 34 3.21 4.66 1.80
C TYR A 34 3.85 4.52 0.44
N GLN A 35 4.59 5.55 0.03
CA GLN A 35 5.44 5.50 -1.15
C GLN A 35 6.91 5.66 -0.77
N PHE A 36 7.78 4.84 -1.35
CA PHE A 36 9.24 4.95 -1.22
C PHE A 36 9.97 4.39 -2.44
N THR A 37 11.26 4.70 -2.56
CA THR A 37 12.13 4.10 -3.58
C THR A 37 12.97 3.00 -2.94
N ASP A 38 12.97 1.80 -3.54
CA ASP A 38 13.76 0.66 -3.07
C ASP A 38 15.26 0.83 -3.36
N ASP A 39 16.07 -0.09 -2.84
CA ASP A 39 17.54 -0.04 -2.99
C ASP A 39 18.00 -0.25 -4.44
N LYS A 40 17.08 -0.66 -5.33
CA LYS A 40 17.30 -0.82 -6.78
C LYS A 40 16.82 0.40 -7.56
N GLY A 41 16.41 1.48 -6.89
CA GLY A 41 15.92 2.70 -7.53
C GLY A 41 14.51 2.57 -8.10
N LYS A 42 13.72 1.58 -7.67
CA LYS A 42 12.33 1.39 -8.12
C LYS A 42 11.35 2.01 -7.14
N ASP A 43 10.33 2.69 -7.66
CA ASP A 43 9.26 3.25 -6.84
C ASP A 43 8.26 2.18 -6.41
N ILE A 44 7.98 2.16 -5.11
CA ILE A 44 7.17 1.17 -4.41
C ILE A 44 6.01 1.86 -3.72
N ILE A 45 4.83 1.24 -3.84
CA ILE A 45 3.64 1.54 -3.05
C ILE A 45 3.45 0.40 -2.04
N ALA A 46 3.41 0.74 -0.76
CA ALA A 46 3.21 -0.21 0.32
C ALA A 46 1.88 0.01 1.03
N LEU A 47 1.10 -1.05 1.17
CA LEU A 47 -0.22 -1.03 1.79
C LEU A 47 -0.17 -1.73 3.15
N LYS A 48 -0.58 -1.02 4.21
CA LYS A 48 -0.72 -1.57 5.55
C LYS A 48 -2.07 -2.26 5.69
N PRO A 49 -2.12 -3.57 5.97
CA PRO A 49 -3.40 -4.23 6.21
C PRO A 49 -4.08 -3.74 7.49
N VAL A 50 -5.41 -3.64 7.48
CA VAL A 50 -6.24 -3.45 8.67
C VAL A 50 -6.15 -4.74 9.48
N SER A 51 -5.61 -4.66 10.70
CA SER A 51 -5.56 -5.81 11.60
C SER A 51 -6.76 -5.86 12.52
N SER A 52 -7.28 -7.06 12.75
CA SER A 52 -8.34 -7.35 13.70
C SER A 52 -7.84 -7.70 15.11
N GLY A 53 -6.53 -7.62 15.44
CA GLY A 53 -6.13 -7.86 16.84
C GLY A 53 -4.67 -8.18 17.20
N SER A 54 -3.64 -7.78 16.46
CA SER A 54 -2.24 -7.96 16.91
C SER A 54 -1.53 -6.64 17.27
N LYS A 55 -0.43 -6.73 18.05
CA LYS A 55 0.36 -5.57 18.46
C LYS A 55 0.96 -4.86 17.24
N GLU A 56 0.92 -3.52 17.22
CA GLU A 56 1.18 -2.70 16.03
C GLU A 56 2.58 -2.83 15.40
N SER A 57 3.54 -3.38 16.12
CA SER A 57 4.97 -3.34 15.82
C SER A 57 5.51 -4.52 14.99
N SER A 58 4.66 -5.28 14.29
CA SER A 58 5.13 -6.47 13.55
C SER A 58 4.35 -6.77 12.26
N TYR A 59 3.61 -5.79 11.73
CA TYR A 59 2.84 -5.99 10.51
C TYR A 59 3.75 -6.13 9.29
N LEU A 60 3.36 -7.02 8.39
CA LEU A 60 3.86 -7.03 7.02
C LEU A 60 2.94 -6.19 6.16
N SER A 61 3.50 -5.28 5.39
CA SER A 61 2.81 -4.61 4.28
C SER A 61 2.98 -5.37 2.98
N LEU A 62 2.00 -5.20 2.11
CA LEU A 62 2.11 -5.63 0.72
C LEU A 62 2.72 -4.50 -0.10
N CYS A 63 3.84 -4.77 -0.78
CA CYS A 63 4.57 -3.81 -1.58
C CYS A 63 4.37 -4.11 -3.08
N PHE A 64 4.07 -3.07 -3.85
CA PHE A 64 3.80 -3.12 -5.28
C PHE A 64 4.69 -2.12 -6.01
N TYR A 65 5.10 -2.44 -7.24
CA TYR A 65 5.78 -1.46 -8.08
C TYR A 65 4.80 -0.37 -8.50
N SER A 66 5.15 0.89 -8.27
CA SER A 66 4.28 2.02 -8.65
C SER A 66 4.01 2.04 -10.15
N LEU A 67 5.01 1.76 -11.00
CA LEU A 67 4.86 1.87 -12.46
C LEU A 67 3.73 1.00 -13.07
N ASN A 68 3.51 -0.19 -12.51
CA ASN A 68 2.64 -1.20 -13.13
C ASN A 68 1.76 -1.97 -12.13
N GLY A 69 1.84 -1.66 -10.84
CA GLY A 69 1.07 -2.30 -9.79
C GLY A 69 1.40 -3.76 -9.57
N ALA A 70 2.44 -4.28 -10.20
CA ALA A 70 2.84 -5.66 -10.00
C ALA A 70 3.32 -5.84 -8.56
N TYR A 71 2.93 -6.96 -7.96
CA TYR A 71 3.45 -7.36 -6.66
C TYR A 71 4.97 -7.40 -6.70
N ALA A 72 5.59 -6.73 -5.73
CA ALA A 72 7.04 -6.67 -5.59
C ALA A 72 7.52 -7.64 -4.51
N TYR A 73 7.08 -7.44 -3.26
CA TYR A 73 7.48 -8.20 -2.09
C TYR A 73 6.62 -7.84 -0.86
N MET A 74 6.93 -8.40 0.30
CA MET A 74 6.42 -7.94 1.60
C MET A 74 7.54 -7.34 2.44
N GLU A 75 7.23 -6.32 3.24
CA GLU A 75 8.19 -5.65 4.12
C GLU A 75 7.54 -5.36 5.47
N PHE A 76 8.34 -5.27 6.54
CA PHE A 76 7.80 -4.89 7.84
C PHE A 76 7.36 -3.43 7.84
N TRP A 77 6.19 -3.17 8.43
CA TRP A 77 5.56 -1.86 8.39
C TRP A 77 6.40 -0.76 9.03
N ASP A 78 7.15 -1.09 10.08
CA ASP A 78 8.03 -0.12 10.73
C ASP A 78 9.23 0.26 9.84
N ASP A 79 9.68 -0.61 8.95
CA ASP A 79 10.73 -0.29 8.00
C ASP A 79 10.20 0.53 6.83
N VAL A 80 8.98 0.22 6.36
CA VAL A 80 8.27 1.08 5.40
C VAL A 80 8.09 2.49 5.95
N LYS A 81 7.67 2.65 7.21
CA LYS A 81 7.47 3.97 7.82
C LYS A 81 8.76 4.79 7.97
N LYS A 82 9.92 4.13 8.13
CA LYS A 82 11.22 4.84 8.22
C LYS A 82 11.66 5.38 6.87
N ARG A 83 11.31 4.69 5.78
CA ARG A 83 11.82 4.95 4.43
C ARG A 83 10.85 5.74 3.56
N GLY A 84 9.56 5.53 3.78
CA GLY A 84 8.51 6.05 2.93
C GLY A 84 7.77 7.24 3.49
N THR A 85 7.02 7.86 2.60
CA THR A 85 6.12 8.97 2.90
C THR A 85 4.70 8.43 2.89
N LEU A 86 3.94 8.71 3.95
CA LEU A 86 2.50 8.45 3.98
C LEU A 86 1.84 9.25 2.87
N ILE A 87 0.98 8.58 2.10
CA ILE A 87 0.18 9.13 1.03
C ILE A 87 -1.29 8.78 1.22
#